data_AF-A0A4Q2YG59-F1
#
_entry.id   AF-A0A4Q2YG59-F1
#
_cell.length_a   1.000
_cell.length_b   1.000
_cell.length_c   1.000
_cell.angle_alpha   90.00
_cell.angle_beta   90.00
_cell.angle_gamma   90.00
#
_symmetry.space_group_name_H-M   'P 1'
#
loop_
_entity.id
_entity.type
_entity.pdbx_description
1 polymer ?
#
loop_
_entity_poly.entity_id
_entity_poly.type
_entity_poly.pdbx_seq_one_letter_code
_entity_poly.pdbx_strand_id
1 'polypeptide(L)'
;MAKYIPMISSGIAGPLGVLHLPRLWQKTSLAATGQLHDDYPGCGKGYDQMVLDGLGLDREEFLAFIKDSKPSYPETEAWVLSKKGGSLDAEAVRKLNAAIAGYIHDDETRKSILGDSNIEDNNTIKEAVNLNNLDDWKAFHREVLA
;
A
#
# COMPACT_ATOMS: atom_id res chain seq x y z
N MET A 1 -5.08 -17.96 13.34
CA MET A 1 -5.10 -16.54 13.78
C MET A 1 -6.06 -15.79 12.89
N ALA A 2 -6.67 -14.71 13.36
CA ALA A 2 -7.48 -13.86 12.48
C ALA A 2 -6.61 -13.31 11.35
N LYS A 3 -7.16 -13.28 10.14
CA LYS A 3 -6.57 -12.64 8.97
C LYS A 3 -7.16 -11.24 8.83
N TYR A 4 -6.35 -10.28 8.40
CA TYR A 4 -6.74 -8.88 8.26
C TYR A 4 -6.58 -8.41 6.83
N ILE A 5 -7.60 -7.69 6.38
CA ILE A 5 -7.57 -6.88 5.18
C ILE A 5 -6.78 -5.59 5.49
N PRO A 6 -5.79 -5.21 4.67
CA PRO A 6 -5.01 -4.01 4.91
C PRO A 6 -5.85 -2.77 4.59
N MET A 7 -6.58 -2.22 5.56
CA MET A 7 -7.53 -1.12 5.33
C MET A 7 -6.89 0.28 5.16
N ILE A 8 -5.58 0.42 5.30
CA ILE A 8 -4.90 1.70 5.08
C ILE A 8 -4.86 2.00 3.57
N SER A 9 -5.46 3.09 3.13
CA SER A 9 -5.49 3.47 1.70
C SER A 9 -4.09 3.64 1.11
N SER A 10 -3.92 3.26 -0.18
CA SER A 10 -2.72 3.62 -0.96
C SER A 10 -2.52 5.13 -1.11
N GLY A 11 -3.58 5.93 -0.95
CA GLY A 11 -3.56 7.39 -1.09
C GLY A 11 -3.21 8.16 0.18
N ILE A 12 -2.79 7.49 1.27
CA ILE A 12 -2.40 8.18 2.50
C ILE A 12 -0.88 8.20 2.67
N ALA A 13 -0.38 9.29 3.27
CA ALA A 13 1.00 9.47 3.67
C ALA A 13 1.09 9.70 5.18
N GLY A 14 2.21 9.29 5.77
CA GLY A 14 2.61 9.69 7.12
C GLY A 14 3.45 10.98 7.13
N PRO A 15 4.12 11.29 8.26
CA PRO A 15 5.01 12.44 8.41
C PRO A 15 6.08 12.61 7.32
N LEU A 16 6.61 11.53 6.72
CA LEU A 16 7.56 11.64 5.61
C LEU A 16 6.93 12.08 4.29
N GLY A 17 5.61 12.18 4.22
CA GLY A 17 4.88 12.62 3.04
C GLY A 17 4.89 11.61 1.89
N VAL A 18 5.30 10.37 2.10
CA VAL A 18 5.35 9.33 1.06
C VAL A 18 4.01 8.59 1.00
N LEU A 19 3.29 8.71 -0.11
CA LEU A 19 2.06 7.96 -0.34
C LEU A 19 2.34 6.45 -0.31
N HIS A 20 1.35 5.68 0.13
CA HIS A 20 1.37 4.22 0.19
C HIS A 20 2.37 3.61 1.18
N LEU A 21 3.37 4.34 1.69
CA LEU A 21 4.30 3.83 2.73
C LEU A 21 3.57 3.32 3.99
N PRO A 22 2.52 3.98 4.52
CA PRO A 22 1.69 3.43 5.59
C PRO A 22 1.05 2.08 5.26
N ARG A 23 0.51 1.93 4.04
CA ARG A 23 -0.10 0.68 3.58
C ARG A 23 0.94 -0.42 3.40
N LEU A 24 2.09 -0.10 2.81
CA LEU A 24 3.22 -1.02 2.67
C LEU A 24 3.63 -1.58 4.03
N TRP A 25 3.84 -0.72 5.04
CA TRP A 25 4.14 -1.13 6.41
C TRP A 25 3.08 -2.07 6.98
N GLN A 26 1.79 -1.75 6.84
CA GLN A 26 0.72 -2.60 7.37
C GLN A 26 0.73 -3.98 6.70
N LYS A 27 0.82 -4.02 5.37
CA LYS A 27 0.82 -5.27 4.60
C LYS A 27 2.00 -6.17 4.97
N THR A 28 3.21 -5.62 5.01
CA THR A 28 4.40 -6.40 5.33
C THR A 28 4.42 -6.84 6.78
N SER A 29 3.91 -6.01 7.71
CA SER A 29 3.78 -6.37 9.13
C SER A 29 2.79 -7.53 9.34
N LEU A 30 1.61 -7.45 8.71
CA LEU A 30 0.61 -8.52 8.74
C LEU A 30 1.13 -9.80 8.08
N ALA A 31 1.88 -9.69 6.99
CA ALA A 31 2.49 -10.85 6.34
C ALA A 31 3.54 -11.50 7.25
N ALA A 32 4.39 -10.69 7.90
CA ALA A 32 5.42 -11.16 8.81
C ALA A 32 4.86 -11.90 10.04
N THR A 33 3.64 -11.56 10.48
CA THR A 33 2.96 -12.25 11.59
C THR A 33 2.03 -13.38 11.13
N GLY A 34 1.90 -13.62 9.82
CA GLY A 34 0.99 -14.62 9.26
C GLY A 34 -0.49 -14.23 9.33
N GLN A 35 -0.78 -12.95 9.54
CA GLN A 35 -2.11 -12.40 9.76
C GLN A 35 -2.64 -11.59 8.56
N LEU A 36 -1.92 -11.51 7.44
CA LEU A 36 -2.43 -10.88 6.21
C LEU A 36 -3.47 -11.78 5.54
N HIS A 37 -4.57 -11.20 5.08
CA HIS A 37 -5.58 -11.90 4.28
C HIS A 37 -4.97 -12.47 2.98
N ASP A 38 -5.38 -13.68 2.59
CA ASP A 38 -4.67 -14.48 1.59
C ASP A 38 -4.78 -13.91 0.16
N ASP A 39 -5.80 -13.08 -0.11
CA ASP A 39 -5.96 -12.35 -1.37
C ASP A 39 -4.95 -11.20 -1.54
N TYR A 40 -4.24 -10.82 -0.47
CA TYR A 40 -3.32 -9.69 -0.48
C TYR A 40 -1.86 -10.18 -0.50
N PRO A 41 -1.04 -9.77 -1.48
CA PRO A 41 0.38 -10.06 -1.44
C PRO A 41 1.03 -9.24 -0.32
N GLY A 42 1.87 -9.87 0.52
CA GLY A 42 2.58 -9.18 1.61
C GLY A 42 3.43 -8.00 1.15
N CYS A 43 4.07 -8.14 -0.01
CA CYS A 43 4.71 -7.07 -0.75
C CYS A 43 4.53 -7.37 -2.24
N GLY A 44 3.66 -6.64 -2.94
CA GLY A 44 3.40 -6.80 -4.35
C GLY A 44 4.51 -6.23 -5.25
N LYS A 45 4.28 -6.30 -6.56
CA LYS A 45 5.12 -5.65 -7.59
C LYS A 45 4.55 -4.31 -8.09
N GLY A 46 3.34 -3.93 -7.65
CA GLY A 46 2.73 -2.63 -7.92
C GLY A 46 3.24 -1.54 -6.96
N TYR A 47 2.34 -0.81 -6.31
CA TYR A 47 2.70 0.30 -5.42
C TYR A 47 3.74 -0.02 -4.33
N ASP A 48 3.73 -1.25 -3.79
CA ASP A 48 4.74 -1.68 -2.82
C ASP A 48 6.16 -1.57 -3.39
N GLN A 49 6.38 -2.02 -4.63
CA GLN A 49 7.66 -1.91 -5.30
C GLN A 49 7.95 -0.47 -5.73
N MET A 50 6.94 0.30 -6.18
CA MET A 50 7.13 1.71 -6.53
C MET A 50 7.64 2.55 -5.35
N VAL A 51 7.14 2.31 -4.14
CA VAL A 51 7.62 3.00 -2.93
C VAL A 51 9.07 2.60 -2.61
N LEU A 52 9.39 1.30 -2.65
CA LEU A 52 10.75 0.83 -2.40
C LEU A 52 11.75 1.41 -3.41
N ASP A 53 11.43 1.35 -4.71
CA ASP A 53 12.26 1.88 -5.78
C ASP A 53 12.40 3.40 -5.68
N GLY A 54 11.29 4.12 -5.43
CA GLY A 54 11.28 5.57 -5.29
C GLY A 54 12.06 6.09 -4.09
N LEU A 55 12.15 5.28 -3.02
CA LEU A 55 12.99 5.56 -1.87
C LEU A 55 14.41 5.00 -2.02
N GLY A 56 14.68 4.17 -3.04
CA GLY A 56 15.96 3.48 -3.22
C GLY A 56 16.27 2.53 -2.08
N LEU A 57 15.26 1.80 -1.59
CA LEU A 57 15.36 0.82 -0.52
C LEU A 57 15.50 -0.58 -1.10
N ASP A 58 16.39 -1.39 -0.52
CA ASP A 58 16.43 -2.80 -0.85
C ASP A 58 15.18 -3.52 -0.29
N ARG A 59 14.56 -4.34 -1.13
CA ARG A 59 13.31 -5.02 -0.80
C ARG A 59 13.51 -6.08 0.27
N GLU A 60 14.56 -6.89 0.16
CA GLU A 60 14.81 -7.98 1.10
C GLU A 60 15.21 -7.39 2.46
N GLU A 61 16.00 -6.33 2.47
CA GLU A 61 16.37 -5.61 3.67
C GLU A 61 15.16 -4.99 4.37
N PHE A 62 14.25 -4.34 3.62
CA PHE A 62 13.01 -3.79 4.19
C PHE A 62 12.14 -4.90 4.80
N LEU A 63 11.96 -6.02 4.09
CA LEU A 63 11.15 -7.14 4.58
C LEU A 63 11.78 -7.81 5.81
N ALA A 64 13.11 -7.96 5.84
CA ALA A 64 13.84 -8.46 7.01
C ALA A 64 13.66 -7.52 8.20
N PHE A 65 13.83 -6.20 8.01
CA PHE A 65 13.62 -5.21 9.06
C PHE A 65 12.21 -5.30 9.67
N ILE A 66 11.16 -5.35 8.83
CA ILE A 66 9.78 -5.49 9.29
C ILE A 66 9.59 -6.78 10.09
N LYS A 67 10.08 -7.90 9.56
CA LYS A 67 9.91 -9.23 10.17
C LYS A 67 10.61 -9.33 11.52
N ASP A 68 11.86 -8.88 11.58
CA ASP A 68 12.73 -9.09 12.73
C ASP A 68 12.47 -8.06 13.83
N SER A 69 12.18 -6.80 13.45
CA SER A 69 12.00 -5.71 14.41
C SER A 69 10.54 -5.48 14.81
N LYS A 70 9.57 -5.90 13.99
CA LYS A 70 8.13 -5.63 14.17
C LYS A 70 7.85 -4.16 14.53
N PRO A 71 8.35 -3.21 13.73
CA PRO A 71 8.32 -1.80 14.08
C PRO A 71 6.89 -1.26 14.03
N SER A 72 6.62 -0.24 14.84
CA SER A 72 5.53 0.70 14.59
C SER A 72 5.77 1.49 13.30
N TYR A 73 4.72 2.17 12.82
CA TYR A 73 4.86 2.99 11.62
C TYR A 73 5.90 4.13 11.76
N PRO A 74 5.93 4.92 12.86
CA PRO A 74 6.97 5.94 13.04
C PRO A 74 8.39 5.36 13.11
N GLU A 75 8.58 4.17 13.68
CA GLU A 75 9.88 3.49 13.67
C GLU A 75 10.29 3.07 12.26
N THR A 76 9.33 2.73 11.40
CA THR A 76 9.57 2.46 9.98
C THR A 76 10.02 3.73 9.25
N GLU A 77 9.37 4.87 9.49
CA GLU A 77 9.81 6.15 8.92
C GLU A 77 11.22 6.54 9.42
N ALA A 78 11.51 6.34 10.71
CA ALA A 78 12.84 6.57 11.26
C ALA A 78 13.90 5.66 10.59
N TRP A 79 13.56 4.39 10.36
CA TRP A 79 14.42 3.46 9.63
C TRP A 79 14.66 3.92 8.19
N VAL A 80 13.61 4.36 7.48
CA VAL A 80 13.75 4.93 6.13
C VAL A 80 14.70 6.12 6.15
N LEU A 81 14.55 7.08 7.07
CA LEU A 81 15.47 8.21 7.19
C LEU A 81 16.92 7.76 7.46
N SER A 82 17.12 6.72 8.28
CA SER A 82 18.47 6.19 8.53
C SER A 82 19.15 5.67 7.26
N LYS A 83 18.38 5.11 6.32
CA LYS A 83 18.86 4.67 4.99
C LYS A 83 19.14 5.81 4.02
N LYS A 84 18.60 7.00 4.30
CA LYS A 84 18.67 8.18 3.43
C LYS A 84 19.54 9.32 3.98
N GLY A 85 20.29 9.06 5.05
CA GLY A 85 21.16 10.07 5.67
C GLY A 85 20.39 11.15 6.44
N GLY A 86 19.19 10.84 6.93
CA GLY A 86 18.41 11.70 7.83
C GLY A 86 17.36 12.60 7.18
N SER A 87 17.27 12.64 5.85
CA SER A 87 16.22 13.39 5.13
C SER A 87 15.84 12.75 3.80
N LEU A 88 14.69 13.14 3.25
CA LEU A 88 14.25 12.76 1.91
C LEU A 88 14.34 13.95 0.96
N ASP A 89 14.67 13.70 -0.30
CA ASP A 89 14.56 14.68 -1.37
C ASP A 89 13.06 14.99 -1.63
N ALA A 90 12.66 16.23 -1.36
CA ALA A 90 11.27 16.65 -1.49
C ALA A 90 10.73 16.59 -2.93
N GLU A 91 11.57 16.81 -3.95
CA GLU A 91 11.16 16.69 -5.35
C GLU A 91 11.01 15.23 -5.75
N ALA A 92 11.90 14.34 -5.29
CA ALA A 92 11.77 12.91 -5.50
C ALA A 92 10.48 12.36 -4.87
N VAL A 93 10.17 12.78 -3.63
CA VAL A 93 8.91 12.41 -2.96
C VAL A 93 7.69 12.93 -3.73
N ARG A 94 7.72 14.19 -4.21
CA ARG A 94 6.63 14.73 -5.03
C ARG A 94 6.40 13.92 -6.31
N LYS A 95 7.47 13.54 -7.02
CA LYS A 95 7.37 12.72 -8.24
C LYS A 95 6.81 11.33 -7.96
N LEU A 96 7.29 10.67 -6.90
CA LEU A 96 6.77 9.37 -6.46
C LEU A 96 5.28 9.47 -6.14
N ASN A 97 4.87 10.48 -5.37
CA ASN A 97 3.47 10.67 -5.02
C ASN A 97 2.59 10.95 -6.24
N ALA A 98 3.06 11.77 -7.19
CA ALA A 98 2.34 12.01 -8.43
C ALA A 98 2.18 10.73 -9.25
N ALA A 99 3.20 9.88 -9.31
CA ALA A 99 3.13 8.58 -9.98
C ALA A 99 2.13 7.63 -9.29
N ILE A 100 2.07 7.61 -7.95
CA ILE A 100 1.09 6.80 -7.21
C ILE A 100 -0.33 7.32 -7.47
N ALA A 101 -0.54 8.64 -7.35
CA ALA A 101 -1.85 9.27 -7.46
C ALA A 101 -2.45 9.20 -8.88
N GLY A 102 -1.61 9.19 -9.92
CA GLY A 102 -2.02 9.10 -11.32
C GLY A 102 -1.90 7.70 -11.95
N TYR A 103 -1.68 6.67 -11.15
CA TYR A 103 -1.60 5.29 -11.66
C TYR A 103 -3.00 4.75 -11.92
N ILE A 104 -3.26 4.37 -13.16
CA ILE A 104 -4.53 3.81 -13.63
C ILE A 104 -4.41 2.29 -13.74
N HIS A 105 -5.33 1.55 -13.12
CA HIS A 105 -5.45 0.11 -13.34
C HIS A 105 -5.90 -0.20 -14.77
N ASP A 106 -5.58 -1.39 -15.25
CA ASP A 106 -6.14 -1.88 -16.51
C ASP A 106 -7.68 -1.99 -16.43
N ASP A 107 -8.30 -1.97 -17.61
CA ASP A 107 -9.76 -1.98 -17.75
C ASP A 107 -10.43 -3.22 -17.15
N GLU A 108 -9.74 -4.37 -17.14
CA GLU A 108 -10.28 -5.62 -16.61
C GLU A 108 -10.37 -5.55 -15.08
N THR A 109 -9.27 -5.15 -14.43
CA THR A 109 -9.22 -4.93 -12.98
C THR A 109 -10.26 -3.90 -12.54
N ARG A 110 -10.38 -2.76 -13.25
CA ARG A 110 -11.39 -1.74 -12.95
C ARG A 110 -12.81 -2.31 -13.00
N LYS A 111 -13.16 -3.00 -14.10
CA LYS A 111 -14.50 -3.55 -14.31
C LYS A 111 -14.87 -4.58 -13.23
N SER A 112 -13.92 -5.42 -12.84
CA SER A 112 -14.12 -6.40 -11.76
C SER A 112 -14.47 -5.72 -10.44
N ILE A 113 -13.64 -4.78 -10.00
CA ILE A 113 -13.83 -4.09 -8.71
C ILE A 113 -15.15 -3.29 -8.67
N LEU A 114 -15.46 -2.57 -9.74
CA LEU A 114 -16.71 -1.80 -9.83
C LEU A 114 -17.93 -2.74 -9.87
N GLY A 115 -17.85 -3.85 -10.60
CA GLY A 115 -18.89 -4.87 -10.65
C GLY A 115 -19.17 -5.50 -9.29
N ASP A 116 -18.12 -5.92 -8.57
CA ASP A 116 -18.24 -6.50 -7.22
C ASP A 116 -18.83 -5.51 -6.21
N SER A 117 -18.59 -4.21 -6.45
CA SER A 117 -19.11 -3.11 -5.64
C SER A 117 -20.51 -2.63 -6.07
N ASN A 118 -21.12 -3.21 -7.11
CA ASN A 118 -22.37 -2.75 -7.71
C ASN A 118 -22.34 -1.26 -8.14
N ILE A 119 -21.20 -0.80 -8.65
CA ILE A 119 -21.02 0.57 -9.16
C ILE A 119 -20.97 0.50 -10.69
N GLU A 120 -21.73 1.37 -11.35
CA GLU A 120 -21.71 1.49 -12.82
C GLU A 120 -20.35 2.01 -13.30
N ASP A 121 -19.71 1.29 -14.25
CA ASP A 121 -18.48 1.76 -14.90
C ASP A 121 -18.79 2.82 -15.97
N ASN A 122 -18.92 4.06 -15.52
CA ASN A 122 -19.05 5.24 -16.38
C ASN A 122 -17.69 5.89 -16.73
N ASN A 123 -16.58 5.16 -16.55
CA ASN A 123 -15.21 5.65 -16.77
C ASN A 123 -14.78 6.85 -15.90
N THR A 124 -15.42 7.12 -14.76
CA THR A 124 -15.00 8.21 -13.85
C THR A 124 -14.04 7.77 -12.74
N ILE A 125 -14.03 6.47 -12.39
CA ILE A 125 -13.15 5.89 -11.35
C ILE A 125 -12.07 5.05 -12.03
N LYS A 126 -10.95 5.69 -12.40
CA LYS A 126 -9.83 5.03 -13.10
C LYS A 126 -8.59 4.84 -12.23
N GLU A 127 -8.36 5.78 -11.31
CA GLU A 127 -7.16 5.78 -10.49
C GLU A 127 -7.18 4.61 -9.49
N ALA A 128 -6.07 3.86 -9.47
CA ALA A 128 -5.95 2.62 -8.71
C ALA A 128 -6.09 2.83 -7.20
N VAL A 129 -5.79 4.01 -6.67
CA VAL A 129 -6.04 4.35 -5.25
C VAL A 129 -7.52 4.17 -4.90
N ASN A 130 -8.43 4.71 -5.71
CA ASN A 130 -9.87 4.62 -5.44
C ASN A 130 -10.41 3.21 -5.68
N LEU A 131 -9.88 2.51 -6.69
CA LEU A 131 -10.24 1.12 -6.95
C LEU A 131 -9.80 0.20 -5.80
N ASN A 132 -8.57 0.33 -5.32
CA ASN A 132 -8.08 -0.42 -4.15
C ASN A 132 -8.92 -0.14 -2.90
N ASN A 133 -9.34 1.12 -2.68
CA ASN A 133 -10.21 1.45 -1.56
C ASN A 133 -11.55 0.71 -1.66
N LEU A 134 -12.20 0.70 -2.83
CA LEU A 134 -13.46 0.00 -3.05
C LEU A 134 -13.32 -1.51 -2.84
N ASP A 135 -12.24 -2.09 -3.37
CA ASP A 135 -11.94 -3.53 -3.24
C ASP A 135 -11.72 -3.91 -1.76
N ASP A 136 -10.90 -3.15 -1.03
CA ASP A 136 -10.66 -3.37 0.41
C ASP A 136 -11.95 -3.28 1.23
N TRP A 137 -12.77 -2.25 0.98
CA TRP A 137 -14.01 -2.06 1.71
C TRP A 137 -15.03 -3.14 1.41
N LYS A 138 -15.09 -3.60 0.15
CA LYS A 138 -15.95 -4.69 -0.26
C LYS A 138 -15.50 -6.01 0.36
N ALA A 139 -14.21 -6.31 0.36
CA ALA A 139 -13.64 -7.46 1.03
C ALA A 139 -13.95 -7.42 2.54
N PHE A 140 -13.77 -6.26 3.18
CA PHE A 140 -14.04 -6.10 4.61
C PHE A 140 -15.50 -6.34 4.95
N HIS A 141 -16.41 -5.74 4.17
CA HIS A 141 -17.84 -5.99 4.33
C HIS A 141 -18.16 -7.48 4.21
N ARG A 142 -17.65 -8.16 3.18
CA ARG A 142 -17.89 -9.58 2.93
C ARG A 142 -17.39 -10.48 4.06
N GLU A 143 -16.23 -10.18 4.65
CA GLU A 143 -15.58 -11.08 5.61
C GLU A 143 -15.94 -10.79 7.06
N VAL A 144 -16.31 -9.55 7.38
CA VAL A 144 -16.49 -9.11 8.77
C VAL A 144 -17.95 -8.78 9.09
N LEU A 145 -18.73 -8.30 8.11
CA LEU A 145 -20.09 -7.79 8.35
C LEU A 145 -21.21 -8.66 7.75
N ALA A 146 -20.94 -9.35 6.64
CA ALA A 146 -21.92 -10.11 5.86
C ALA A 146 -22.12 -11.56 6.34
#